data_AF-A0A7C5WL20-F1
#
_entry.id   AF-A0A7C5WL20-F1
#
_cell.length_a   1.000
_cell.length_b   1.000
_cell.length_c   1.000
_cell.angle_alpha   90.00
_cell.angle_beta   90.00
_cell.angle_gamma   90.00
#
_symmetry.space_group_name_H-M   'P 1'
#
loop_
_entity.id
_entity.type
_entity.pdbx_description
1 polymer ?
#
loop_
_entity_poly.entity_id
_entity_poly.type
_entity_poly.pdbx_seq_one_letter_code
_entity_poly.pdbx_strand_id
1 'polypeptide(L)'
;MTQVQAPPGEQLLFQAVVDTLPMSLHVIDRDFRIVVWNRRREEGPFGRPRGEVLGCDLFTVIGEDAAIRAEYERIFDSGQIQVSEVVSRSGCGARIFSVEKVPMRVGEGGEVSHVITFARDITRQRSLERAVVQSEKMAAIGQLTAGIAHEINNPLATIAGCAESMRSRLEDEVSQAERSEIREDALVIEEEAYRLKGILQNLLELSRRGPADGPAYCDPRRVAEKTASLMRHNPKMSGIALEVECAESVAPVSANEDHLVQVMLALLSNAADAVEKEGRVRVAVRPAGEDEVVLSVEDNGPGVPQELRERVFEPFFTTKPPGEGTGLGLAVAYGLVQAHGGRLELASPGERGTRFDVFLPVACRTAAESER
;
A
#
# COMPACT_ATOMS: atom_id res chain seq x y z
N MET A 1 56.70 -3.14 -5.47
CA MET A 1 57.22 -1.81 -5.04
C MET A 1 56.41 -1.39 -3.82
N THR A 2 57.13 -1.19 -2.71
CA THR A 2 56.77 -0.73 -1.36
C THR A 2 55.28 -0.68 -0.99
N GLN A 3 54.80 -1.69 -0.24
CA GLN A 3 53.61 -1.54 0.60
C GLN A 3 53.91 -0.44 1.63
N VAL A 4 53.32 0.73 1.44
CA VAL A 4 53.31 1.79 2.44
C VAL A 4 52.46 1.29 3.59
N GLN A 5 53.07 0.63 4.58
CA GLN A 5 52.42 0.40 5.87
C GLN A 5 52.25 1.78 6.52
N ALA A 6 51.00 2.17 6.74
CA ALA A 6 50.68 3.38 7.49
C ALA A 6 51.40 3.34 8.85
N PRO A 7 51.96 4.48 9.33
CA PRO A 7 52.66 4.53 10.60
C PRO A 7 51.75 4.02 11.74
N PRO A 8 52.30 3.35 12.77
CA PRO A 8 51.50 2.66 13.81
C PRO A 8 50.43 3.54 14.47
N GLY A 9 50.67 4.85 14.56
CA GLY A 9 49.71 5.82 15.11
C GLY A 9 48.47 6.05 14.24
N GLU A 10 48.58 5.96 12.91
CA GLU A 10 47.44 6.14 11.99
C GLU A 10 46.51 4.92 11.99
N GLN A 11 47.07 3.71 12.09
CA GLN A 11 46.28 2.49 12.22
C GLN A 11 45.48 2.45 13.53
N LEU A 12 46.11 2.88 14.65
CA LEU A 12 45.45 3.00 15.94
C LEU A 12 44.30 4.02 15.90
N LEU A 13 44.52 5.17 15.26
CA LEU A 13 43.49 6.20 15.11
C LEU A 13 42.32 5.72 14.25
N PHE A 14 42.59 5.08 13.11
CA PHE A 14 41.56 4.52 12.24
C PHE A 14 40.69 3.49 12.97
N GLN A 15 41.33 2.57 13.70
CA GLN A 15 40.63 1.55 14.47
C GLN A 15 39.79 2.17 15.59
N ALA A 16 40.32 3.17 16.29
CA ALA A 16 39.58 3.89 17.33
C ALA A 16 38.33 4.59 16.76
N VAL A 17 38.43 5.22 15.58
CA VAL A 17 37.30 5.85 14.87
C VAL A 17 36.23 4.82 14.51
N VAL A 18 36.63 3.70 13.89
CA VAL A 18 35.70 2.65 13.46
C VAL A 18 35.00 1.99 14.65
N ASP A 19 35.70 1.78 15.76
CA ASP A 19 35.16 1.16 16.97
C ASP A 19 34.26 2.09 17.79
N THR A 20 34.37 3.42 17.63
CA THR A 20 33.46 4.38 18.30
C THR A 20 32.15 4.59 17.55
N LEU A 21 32.04 4.16 16.28
CA LEU A 21 30.81 4.33 15.51
C LEU A 21 29.62 3.61 16.18
N PRO A 22 28.46 4.27 16.32
CA PRO A 22 27.28 3.68 16.96
C PRO A 22 26.50 2.74 16.02
N MET A 23 27.19 2.08 15.09
CA MET A 23 26.60 1.15 14.12
C MET A 23 27.50 -0.07 13.94
N SER A 24 26.89 -1.20 13.63
CA SER A 24 27.62 -2.43 13.27
C SER A 24 28.28 -2.20 11.92
N LEU A 25 29.59 -2.37 11.83
CA LEU A 25 30.36 -2.15 10.60
C LEU A 25 31.33 -3.30 10.34
N HIS A 26 31.34 -3.77 9.10
CA HIS A 26 32.39 -4.65 8.58
C HIS A 26 32.79 -4.26 7.16
N VAL A 27 34.00 -4.61 6.77
CA VAL A 27 34.51 -4.38 5.41
C VAL A 27 35.01 -5.72 4.88
N ILE A 28 34.66 -6.02 3.63
CA ILE A 28 35.18 -7.16 2.90
C ILE A 28 35.98 -6.74 1.68
N ASP A 29 36.93 -7.58 1.27
CA ASP A 29 37.58 -7.49 -0.05
C ASP A 29 36.80 -8.30 -1.11
N ARG A 30 37.33 -8.30 -2.34
CA ARG A 30 36.73 -8.98 -3.50
C ARG A 30 36.72 -10.51 -3.40
N ASP A 31 37.54 -11.08 -2.52
CA ASP A 31 37.56 -12.52 -2.18
C ASP A 31 36.61 -12.83 -0.99
N PHE A 32 35.75 -11.87 -0.62
CA PHE A 32 34.81 -11.92 0.50
C PHE A 32 35.47 -12.08 1.87
N ARG A 33 36.76 -11.75 1.99
CA ARG A 33 37.49 -11.83 3.24
C ARG A 33 37.19 -10.62 4.10
N ILE A 34 36.90 -10.85 5.38
CA ILE A 34 36.65 -9.76 6.33
C ILE A 34 37.97 -9.07 6.66
N VAL A 35 38.10 -7.80 6.28
CA VAL A 35 39.29 -6.98 6.55
C VAL A 35 39.09 -6.00 7.71
N VAL A 36 37.84 -5.62 8.00
CA VAL A 36 37.48 -4.77 9.15
C VAL A 36 36.25 -5.35 9.82
N TRP A 37 36.24 -5.35 11.15
CA TRP A 37 35.13 -5.79 11.99
C TRP A 37 35.11 -4.95 13.26
N ASN A 38 34.11 -4.08 13.41
CA ASN A 38 34.11 -3.11 14.50
C ASN A 38 33.50 -3.66 15.80
N ARG A 39 33.77 -2.98 16.91
CA ARG A 39 33.26 -3.34 18.24
C ARG A 39 31.74 -3.54 18.29
N ARG A 40 30.95 -2.72 17.59
CA ARG A 40 29.48 -2.87 17.54
C ARG A 40 29.06 -4.17 16.85
N ARG A 41 29.82 -4.63 15.87
CA ARG A 41 29.60 -5.91 15.21
C ARG A 41 29.97 -7.09 16.13
N GLU A 42 30.98 -6.95 16.97
CA GLU A 42 31.33 -7.96 18.00
C GLU A 42 30.24 -8.10 19.09
N GLU A 43 29.63 -6.99 19.51
CA GLU A 43 28.64 -6.95 20.61
C GLU A 43 27.18 -7.19 20.15
N GLY A 44 26.95 -7.30 18.83
CA GLY A 44 25.61 -7.38 18.24
C GLY A 44 24.89 -8.75 18.37
N PRO A 45 23.64 -8.87 17.90
CA PRO A 45 22.80 -10.08 18.02
C PRO A 45 23.35 -11.34 17.33
N PHE A 46 24.41 -11.20 16.53
CA PHE A 46 25.14 -12.29 15.86
C PHE A 46 26.65 -12.03 15.92
N GLY A 47 27.08 -11.34 16.98
CA GLY A 47 28.45 -10.88 17.10
C GLY A 47 29.42 -12.02 17.37
N ARG A 48 30.58 -11.93 16.74
CA ARG A 48 31.73 -12.82 16.97
C ARG A 48 32.96 -11.98 17.31
N PRO A 49 33.88 -12.49 18.14
CA PRO A 49 35.12 -11.79 18.45
C PRO A 49 35.90 -11.47 17.17
N ARG A 50 36.39 -10.23 17.06
CA ARG A 50 37.15 -9.78 15.87
C ARG A 50 38.34 -10.69 15.54
N GLY A 51 39.03 -11.19 16.57
CA GLY A 51 40.18 -12.09 16.39
C GLY A 51 39.85 -13.43 15.71
N GLU A 52 38.59 -13.85 15.71
CA GLU A 52 38.15 -15.12 15.11
C GLU A 52 37.61 -14.97 13.68
N VAL A 53 37.35 -13.73 13.24
CA VAL A 53 36.65 -13.47 11.96
C VAL A 53 37.51 -12.72 10.94
N LEU A 54 38.53 -11.98 11.37
CA LEU A 54 39.41 -11.27 10.44
C LEU A 54 40.14 -12.27 9.53
N GLY A 55 40.10 -12.04 8.22
CA GLY A 55 40.65 -12.93 7.20
C GLY A 55 39.80 -14.17 6.90
N CYS A 56 38.72 -14.40 7.64
CA CYS A 56 37.76 -15.45 7.28
C CYS A 56 36.86 -14.98 6.14
N ASP A 57 36.30 -15.96 5.41
CA ASP A 57 35.24 -15.73 4.43
C ASP A 57 33.95 -15.28 5.15
N LEU A 58 33.32 -14.22 4.65
CA LEU A 58 32.14 -13.61 5.27
C LEU A 58 30.99 -14.61 5.44
N PHE A 59 30.69 -15.41 4.42
CA PHE A 59 29.53 -16.31 4.39
C PHE A 59 29.73 -17.53 5.29
N THR A 60 30.98 -17.91 5.53
CA THR A 60 31.32 -18.88 6.59
C THR A 60 31.01 -18.32 8.00
N VAL A 61 31.12 -17.00 8.19
CA VAL A 61 30.91 -16.33 9.48
C VAL A 61 29.44 -16.01 9.73
N ILE A 62 28.74 -15.46 8.74
CA ILE A 62 27.34 -15.01 8.90
C ILE A 62 26.30 -16.04 8.46
N GLY A 63 26.73 -17.15 7.86
CA GLY A 63 25.86 -18.15 7.24
C GLY A 63 25.81 -17.97 5.72
N GLU A 64 25.75 -19.10 5.00
CA GLU A 64 25.68 -19.10 3.55
C GLU A 64 24.29 -18.65 3.11
N ASP A 65 24.23 -17.56 2.35
CA ASP A 65 23.01 -17.02 1.76
C ASP A 65 23.32 -16.56 0.34
N ALA A 66 22.75 -17.25 -0.64
CA ALA A 66 23.00 -17.02 -2.05
C ALA A 66 22.54 -15.62 -2.52
N ALA A 67 21.46 -15.09 -1.92
CA ALA A 67 20.95 -13.77 -2.28
C ALA A 67 21.89 -12.68 -1.77
N ILE A 68 22.34 -12.79 -0.51
CA ILE A 68 23.29 -11.85 0.07
C ILE A 68 24.63 -11.90 -0.68
N ARG A 69 25.07 -13.10 -1.11
CA ARG A 69 26.28 -13.27 -1.93
C ARG A 69 26.16 -12.56 -3.26
N ALA A 70 25.08 -12.81 -4.01
CA ALA A 70 24.80 -12.15 -5.28
C ALA A 70 24.68 -10.62 -5.15
N GLU A 71 24.22 -10.10 -4.02
CA GLU A 71 24.23 -8.65 -3.74
C GLU A 71 25.66 -8.10 -3.66
N TYR A 72 26.57 -8.75 -2.93
CA TYR A 72 27.95 -8.29 -2.85
C TYR A 72 28.65 -8.35 -4.21
N GLU A 73 28.46 -9.43 -4.97
CA GLU A 73 28.99 -9.57 -6.34
C GLU A 73 28.53 -8.42 -7.23
N ARG A 74 27.23 -8.12 -7.26
CA ARG A 74 26.68 -6.99 -8.01
C ARG A 74 27.29 -5.66 -7.62
N ILE A 75 27.58 -5.42 -6.34
CA ILE A 75 28.19 -4.18 -5.87
C ILE A 75 29.65 -4.06 -6.32
N PHE A 76 30.41 -5.17 -6.27
CA PHE A 76 31.78 -5.20 -6.78
C PHE A 76 31.83 -4.88 -8.28
N ASP A 77 30.88 -5.41 -9.05
CA ASP A 77 30.86 -5.21 -10.51
C ASP A 77 30.28 -3.86 -10.93
N SER A 78 29.17 -3.43 -10.32
CA SER A 78 28.48 -2.19 -10.70
C SER A 78 29.05 -0.93 -10.03
N GLY A 79 29.64 -1.07 -8.84
CA GLY A 79 30.03 0.06 -8.01
C GLY A 79 28.86 0.93 -7.52
N GLN A 80 27.63 0.41 -7.54
CA GLN A 80 26.45 1.09 -6.99
C GLN A 80 26.28 0.80 -5.50
N ILE A 81 25.75 1.77 -4.76
CA ILE A 81 25.38 1.60 -3.35
C ILE A 81 24.11 0.76 -3.27
N GLN A 82 24.11 -0.25 -2.41
CA GLN A 82 22.91 -1.03 -2.09
C GLN A 82 22.42 -0.68 -0.69
N VAL A 83 21.14 -0.33 -0.59
CA VAL A 83 20.45 -0.11 0.68
C VAL A 83 19.33 -1.15 0.79
N SER A 84 19.16 -1.72 1.98
CA SER A 84 18.10 -2.68 2.27
C SER A 84 17.67 -2.59 3.73
N GLU A 85 16.42 -2.96 4.02
CA GLU A 85 15.94 -3.09 5.38
C GLU A 85 15.81 -4.56 5.75
N VAL A 86 16.40 -4.94 6.88
CA VAL A 86 16.40 -6.32 7.37
C VAL A 86 15.70 -6.37 8.71
N VAL A 87 14.73 -7.27 8.83
CA VAL A 87 14.04 -7.53 10.09
C VAL A 87 14.73 -8.70 10.79
N SER A 88 15.38 -8.42 11.91
CA SER A 88 15.95 -9.45 12.76
C SER A 88 14.92 -9.86 13.81
N ARG A 89 14.50 -11.12 13.79
CA ARG A 89 13.67 -11.72 14.84
C ARG A 89 14.57 -12.48 15.81
N SER A 90 15.07 -11.77 16.82
CA SER A 90 15.81 -12.37 17.94
C SER A 90 14.88 -12.62 19.13
N GLY A 91 15.29 -13.45 20.10
CA GLY A 91 14.48 -13.77 21.29
C GLY A 91 14.04 -12.58 22.15
N CYS A 92 14.60 -11.39 21.92
CA CYS A 92 14.23 -10.11 22.56
C CYS A 92 13.27 -9.23 21.73
N GLY A 93 12.64 -9.79 20.69
CA GLY A 93 11.66 -9.10 19.83
C GLY A 93 12.19 -8.80 18.43
N ALA A 94 11.29 -8.37 17.54
CA ALA A 94 11.63 -7.99 16.18
C ALA A 94 12.30 -6.60 16.16
N ARG A 95 13.49 -6.51 15.56
CA ARG A 95 14.21 -5.26 15.31
C ARG A 95 14.36 -5.02 13.82
N ILE A 96 14.39 -3.76 13.42
CA ILE A 96 14.53 -3.33 12.02
C ILE A 96 15.89 -2.66 11.86
N PHE A 97 16.69 -3.17 10.92
CA PHE A 97 18.00 -2.63 10.61
C PHE A 97 18.03 -2.08 9.19
N SER A 98 18.52 -0.85 9.02
CA SER A 98 18.95 -0.34 7.72
C SER A 98 20.35 -0.85 7.46
N VAL A 99 20.53 -1.65 6.40
CA VAL A 99 21.81 -2.20 5.97
C VAL A 99 22.23 -1.52 4.68
N GLU A 100 23.36 -0.84 4.73
CA GLU A 100 23.94 -0.13 3.61
C GLU A 100 25.26 -0.78 3.25
N LYS A 101 25.43 -1.08 1.96
CA LYS A 101 26.65 -1.67 1.39
C LYS A 101 27.21 -0.66 0.39
N VAL A 102 28.39 -0.13 0.72
CA VAL A 102 29.04 0.97 0.00
C VAL A 102 30.34 0.46 -0.62
N PRO A 103 30.51 0.56 -1.94
CA PRO A 103 31.74 0.16 -2.61
C PRO A 103 32.89 1.12 -2.29
N MET A 104 34.08 0.57 -2.09
CA MET A 104 35.30 1.31 -1.80
C MET A 104 36.41 0.92 -2.79
N ARG A 105 37.07 1.94 -3.33
CA ARG A 105 38.16 1.82 -4.30
C ARG A 105 39.47 2.21 -3.62
N VAL A 106 40.40 1.27 -3.52
CA VAL A 106 41.72 1.47 -2.93
C VAL A 106 42.76 1.22 -4.03
N GLY A 107 43.64 2.19 -4.26
CA GLY A 107 44.67 2.14 -5.31
C GLY A 107 44.27 2.86 -6.62
N GLU A 108 45.17 2.85 -7.59
CA GLU A 108 45.05 3.64 -8.84
C GLU A 108 44.17 2.96 -9.91
N GLY A 109 43.79 1.69 -9.73
CA GLY A 109 43.12 0.88 -10.76
C GLY A 109 41.64 1.18 -11.00
N GLY A 110 41.04 2.10 -10.25
CA GLY A 110 39.64 2.53 -10.47
C GLY A 110 38.57 1.46 -10.23
N GLU A 111 38.92 0.20 -9.94
CA GLU A 111 37.99 -0.90 -9.64
C GLU A 111 37.53 -0.92 -8.18
N VAL A 112 36.37 -1.55 -7.91
CA VAL A 112 35.88 -1.74 -6.55
C VAL A 112 36.72 -2.82 -5.90
N SER A 113 37.54 -2.42 -4.94
CA SER A 113 38.44 -3.32 -4.21
C SER A 113 37.78 -3.92 -2.96
N HIS A 114 36.86 -3.18 -2.36
CA HIS A 114 36.26 -3.51 -1.07
C HIS A 114 34.81 -3.08 -1.02
N VAL A 115 34.02 -3.66 -0.12
CA VAL A 115 32.68 -3.21 0.22
C VAL A 115 32.58 -2.97 1.73
N ILE A 116 32.22 -1.75 2.11
CA ILE A 116 31.90 -1.37 3.48
C ILE A 116 30.43 -1.68 3.71
N THR A 117 30.13 -2.50 4.71
CA THR A 117 28.77 -2.75 5.14
C THR A 117 28.56 -2.16 6.52
N PHE A 118 27.52 -1.36 6.68
CA PHE A 118 27.10 -0.92 8.00
C PHE A 118 25.60 -1.14 8.19
N ALA A 119 25.24 -1.51 9.42
CA ALA A 119 23.88 -1.80 9.84
C ALA A 119 23.51 -0.90 11.02
N ARG A 120 22.42 -0.14 10.85
CA ARG A 120 21.86 0.77 11.85
C ARG A 120 20.51 0.28 12.33
N ASP A 121 20.31 0.18 13.64
CA ASP A 121 19.00 -0.12 14.22
C ASP A 121 18.08 1.10 14.04
N ILE A 122 17.07 0.95 13.17
CA ILE A 122 16.08 1.98 12.86
C ILE A 122 14.72 1.68 13.51
N THR A 123 14.65 0.70 14.43
CA THR A 123 13.39 0.26 15.05
C THR A 123 12.64 1.42 15.69
N ARG A 124 13.34 2.27 16.45
CA ARG A 124 12.74 3.44 17.09
C ARG A 124 12.25 4.46 16.07
N GLN A 125 13.05 4.74 15.04
CA GLN A 125 12.69 5.66 13.98
C GLN A 125 11.42 5.19 13.26
N ARG A 126 11.40 3.93 12.80
CA ARG A 126 10.22 3.30 12.18
C ARG A 126 9.00 3.32 13.10
N SER A 127 9.18 3.11 14.41
CA SER A 127 8.07 3.18 15.37
C SER A 127 7.48 4.60 15.51
N LEU A 128 8.33 5.62 15.48
CA LEU A 128 7.91 7.02 15.55
C LEU A 128 7.23 7.45 14.24
N GLU A 129 7.79 7.08 13.09
CA GLU A 129 7.15 7.30 11.79
C GLU A 129 5.75 6.66 11.75
N ARG A 130 5.62 5.42 12.21
CA ARG A 130 4.31 4.76 12.34
C ARG A 130 3.37 5.49 13.29
N ALA A 131 3.88 6.00 14.41
CA ALA A 131 3.08 6.76 15.38
C ALA A 131 2.60 8.09 14.81
N VAL A 132 3.44 8.80 14.04
CA VAL A 132 3.06 10.04 13.34
C VAL A 132 1.97 9.75 12.31
N VAL A 133 2.17 8.75 11.45
CA VAL A 133 1.17 8.32 10.46
C VAL A 133 -0.13 7.91 11.15
N GLN A 134 -0.07 7.24 12.30
CA GLN A 134 -1.26 6.89 13.08
C GLN A 134 -1.95 8.13 13.70
N SER A 135 -1.19 9.12 14.15
CA SER A 135 -1.73 10.37 14.67
C SER A 135 -2.43 11.19 13.58
N GLU A 136 -1.85 11.25 12.38
CA GLU A 136 -2.47 11.91 11.22
C GLU A 136 -3.78 11.22 10.84
N LYS A 137 -3.83 9.87 10.87
CA LYS A 137 -5.10 9.13 10.69
C LYS A 137 -6.12 9.52 11.74
N MET A 138 -5.72 9.55 13.01
CA MET A 138 -6.66 9.83 14.10
C MET A 138 -7.17 11.27 14.05
N ALA A 139 -6.33 12.21 13.60
CA ALA A 139 -6.75 13.59 13.34
C ALA A 139 -7.74 13.67 12.18
N ALA A 140 -7.47 12.97 11.07
CA ALA A 140 -8.40 12.88 9.93
C ALA A 140 -9.74 12.26 10.35
N ILE A 141 -9.73 11.10 11.04
CA ILE A 141 -10.95 10.48 11.60
C ILE A 141 -11.64 11.44 12.58
N GLY A 142 -10.87 12.15 13.41
CA GLY A 142 -11.36 13.13 14.37
C GLY A 142 -12.18 14.25 13.71
N GLN A 143 -11.66 14.84 12.63
CA GLN A 143 -12.37 15.86 11.84
C GLN A 143 -13.65 15.31 11.17
N LEU A 144 -13.69 14.00 10.91
CA LEU A 144 -14.79 13.31 10.24
C LEU A 144 -15.87 12.80 11.23
N THR A 145 -15.59 12.81 12.54
CA THR A 145 -16.45 12.23 13.59
C THR A 145 -17.88 12.74 13.56
N ALA A 146 -18.08 14.04 13.30
CA ALA A 146 -19.43 14.63 13.27
C ALA A 146 -20.24 14.14 12.06
N GLY A 147 -19.60 14.00 10.88
CA GLY A 147 -20.23 13.46 9.67
C GLY A 147 -20.55 11.97 9.80
N ILE A 148 -19.62 11.18 10.32
CA ILE A 148 -19.80 9.74 10.57
C ILE A 148 -20.94 9.49 11.55
N ALA A 149 -20.95 10.21 12.67
CA ALA A 149 -21.99 10.06 13.67
C ALA A 149 -23.37 10.39 13.08
N HIS A 150 -23.47 11.43 12.26
CA HIS A 150 -24.71 11.78 11.58
C HIS A 150 -25.14 10.71 10.56
N GLU A 151 -24.21 10.17 9.78
CA GLU A 151 -24.50 9.12 8.80
C GLU A 151 -24.81 7.76 9.40
N ILE A 152 -24.32 7.45 10.61
CA ILE A 152 -24.69 6.25 11.37
C ILE A 152 -26.04 6.44 12.06
N ASN A 153 -26.28 7.62 12.64
CA ASN A 153 -27.52 7.90 13.36
C ASN A 153 -28.74 7.93 12.44
N ASN A 154 -28.59 8.38 11.18
CA ASN A 154 -29.68 8.41 10.21
C ASN A 154 -30.31 7.03 9.93
N PRO A 155 -29.58 6.01 9.43
CA PRO A 155 -30.13 4.68 9.19
C PRO A 155 -30.63 4.03 10.49
N LEU A 156 -29.96 4.26 11.64
CA LEU A 156 -30.45 3.78 12.93
C LEU A 156 -31.81 4.37 13.31
N ALA A 157 -32.04 5.67 13.06
CA ALA A 157 -33.32 6.32 13.30
C ALA A 157 -34.42 5.75 12.38
N THR A 158 -34.12 5.52 11.09
CA THR A 158 -35.06 4.87 10.15
C THR A 158 -35.41 3.46 10.60
N ILE A 159 -34.42 2.64 10.96
CA ILE A 159 -34.64 1.27 11.47
C ILE A 159 -35.52 1.30 12.72
N ALA A 160 -35.25 2.20 13.66
CA ALA A 160 -36.03 2.34 14.88
C ALA A 160 -37.48 2.75 14.59
N GLY A 161 -37.70 3.71 13.68
CA GLY A 161 -39.03 4.15 13.28
C GLY A 161 -39.85 3.06 12.58
N CYS A 162 -39.26 2.33 11.64
CA CYS A 162 -39.89 1.19 11.00
C CYS A 162 -40.24 0.08 12.01
N ALA A 163 -39.32 -0.24 12.93
CA ALA A 163 -39.57 -1.24 13.97
C ALA A 163 -40.68 -0.83 14.94
N GLU A 164 -40.77 0.45 15.32
CA GLU A 164 -41.84 0.98 16.15
C GLU A 164 -43.20 0.93 15.44
N SER A 165 -43.24 1.29 14.15
CA SER A 165 -44.44 1.22 13.31
C SER A 165 -44.94 -0.22 13.15
N MET A 166 -44.05 -1.17 12.86
CA MET A 166 -44.37 -2.59 12.82
C MET A 166 -44.93 -3.10 14.15
N ARG A 167 -44.30 -2.72 15.28
CA ARG A 167 -44.78 -3.12 16.62
C ARG A 167 -46.18 -2.59 16.89
N SER A 168 -46.45 -1.31 16.63
CA SER A 168 -47.77 -0.70 16.86
C SER A 168 -48.88 -1.38 16.07
N ARG A 169 -48.59 -1.86 14.84
CA ARG A 169 -49.57 -2.54 13.98
C ARG A 169 -49.79 -4.01 14.35
N LEU A 170 -48.83 -4.63 15.03
CA LEU A 170 -48.91 -6.03 15.48
C LEU A 170 -49.69 -6.20 16.80
N GLU A 171 -50.12 -5.11 17.45
CA GLU A 171 -50.86 -5.14 18.71
C GLU A 171 -52.36 -5.50 18.52
N ASP A 172 -52.90 -5.40 17.30
CA ASP A 172 -54.31 -5.68 16.95
C ASP A 172 -54.46 -6.81 15.89
N GLU A 173 -55.69 -7.18 15.52
CA GLU A 173 -55.95 -8.09 14.38
C GLU A 173 -55.48 -7.48 13.06
N VAL A 174 -54.31 -7.93 12.58
CA VAL A 174 -53.63 -7.36 11.41
C VAL A 174 -54.42 -7.63 10.11
N SER A 175 -54.92 -6.56 9.50
CA SER A 175 -55.53 -6.57 8.17
C SER A 175 -54.52 -6.90 7.06
N GLN A 176 -54.99 -7.23 5.86
CA GLN A 176 -54.10 -7.47 4.71
C GLN A 176 -53.32 -6.22 4.29
N ALA A 177 -53.87 -5.02 4.48
CA ALA A 177 -53.17 -3.77 4.20
C ALA A 177 -51.99 -3.56 5.17
N GLU A 178 -52.23 -3.74 6.47
CA GLU A 178 -51.18 -3.64 7.49
C GLU A 178 -50.09 -4.70 7.32
N ARG A 179 -50.42 -5.91 6.86
CA ARG A 179 -49.42 -6.93 6.50
C ARG A 179 -48.51 -6.49 5.36
N SER A 180 -49.03 -5.75 4.39
CA SER A 180 -48.24 -5.21 3.28
C SER A 180 -47.27 -4.13 3.79
N GLU A 181 -47.77 -3.20 4.60
CA GLU A 181 -46.96 -2.12 5.18
C GLU A 181 -45.87 -2.67 6.13
N ILE A 182 -46.18 -3.67 6.96
CA ILE A 182 -45.19 -4.38 7.80
C ILE A 182 -44.09 -5.03 6.95
N ARG A 183 -44.43 -5.58 5.78
CA ARG A 183 -43.45 -6.17 4.87
C ARG A 183 -42.56 -5.10 4.24
N GLU A 184 -43.12 -3.94 3.86
CA GLU A 184 -42.34 -2.81 3.35
C GLU A 184 -41.39 -2.26 4.42
N ASP A 185 -41.86 -2.05 5.65
CA ASP A 185 -41.02 -1.62 6.77
C ASP A 185 -39.87 -2.61 7.05
N ALA A 186 -40.13 -3.92 6.95
CA ALA A 186 -39.11 -4.96 7.11
C ALA A 186 -38.02 -4.89 6.02
N LEU A 187 -38.40 -4.60 4.77
CA LEU A 187 -37.45 -4.41 3.67
C LEU A 187 -36.58 -3.16 3.88
N VAL A 188 -37.19 -2.05 4.32
CA VAL A 188 -36.44 -0.83 4.65
C VAL A 188 -35.43 -1.07 5.78
N ILE A 189 -35.82 -1.80 6.83
CA ILE A 189 -34.90 -2.19 7.92
C ILE A 189 -33.72 -3.00 7.37
N GLU A 190 -33.99 -3.97 6.49
CA GLU A 190 -32.95 -4.81 5.89
C GLU A 190 -31.97 -3.96 5.06
N GLU A 191 -32.47 -3.07 4.21
CA GLU A 191 -31.64 -2.17 3.39
C GLU A 191 -30.75 -1.24 4.24
N GLU A 192 -31.33 -0.59 5.26
CA GLU A 192 -30.58 0.31 6.14
C GLU A 192 -29.55 -0.43 7.01
N ALA A 193 -29.83 -1.69 7.39
CA ALA A 193 -28.87 -2.53 8.10
C ALA A 193 -27.66 -2.91 7.22
N TYR A 194 -27.89 -3.25 5.95
CA TYR A 194 -26.80 -3.47 4.99
C TYR A 194 -26.01 -2.19 4.71
N ARG A 195 -26.68 -1.04 4.67
CA ARG A 195 -26.02 0.26 4.51
C ARG A 195 -25.12 0.60 5.70
N LEU A 196 -25.61 0.42 6.93
CA LEU A 196 -24.80 0.57 8.15
C LEU A 196 -23.56 -0.32 8.14
N LYS A 197 -23.71 -1.57 7.71
CA LYS A 197 -22.59 -2.50 7.55
C LYS A 197 -21.54 -1.97 6.58
N GLY A 198 -21.96 -1.42 5.43
CA GLY A 198 -21.06 -0.81 4.45
C GLY A 198 -20.31 0.41 4.99
N ILE A 199 -21.01 1.31 5.71
CA ILE A 199 -20.38 2.48 6.36
C ILE A 199 -19.32 2.04 7.37
N LEU A 200 -19.63 1.05 8.22
CA LEU A 200 -18.69 0.50 9.21
C LEU A 200 -17.50 -0.20 8.58
N GLN A 201 -17.69 -0.95 7.49
CA GLN A 201 -16.59 -1.60 6.75
C GLN A 201 -15.62 -0.57 6.18
N ASN A 202 -16.13 0.46 5.50
CA ASN A 202 -15.32 1.56 4.97
C ASN A 202 -14.54 2.29 6.07
N LEU A 203 -15.16 2.50 7.23
CA LEU A 203 -14.52 3.15 8.38
C LEU A 203 -13.42 2.28 9.01
N LEU A 204 -13.66 0.98 9.14
CA LEU A 204 -12.68 0.02 9.66
C LEU A 204 -11.50 -0.14 8.71
N GLU A 205 -11.71 -0.05 7.40
CA GLU A 205 -10.66 -0.09 6.38
C GLU A 205 -9.79 1.18 6.38
N LEU A 206 -10.41 2.36 6.57
CA LEU A 206 -9.68 3.61 6.84
C LEU A 206 -8.77 3.49 8.08
N SER A 207 -9.21 2.74 9.11
CA SER A 207 -8.47 2.49 10.34
C SER A 207 -7.38 1.41 10.19
N ARG A 208 -7.60 0.41 9.34
CA ARG A 208 -6.70 -0.75 9.12
C ARG A 208 -5.44 -0.44 8.31
N ARG A 209 -5.13 0.83 7.99
CA ARG A 209 -3.86 1.25 7.39
C ARG A 209 -2.67 0.72 8.21
N GLY A 210 -2.15 -0.43 7.83
CA GLY A 210 -0.95 -1.05 8.39
C GLY A 210 -0.35 -1.94 7.30
N PRO A 211 0.99 -2.12 7.30
CA PRO A 211 1.64 -3.05 6.39
C PRO A 211 1.26 -4.47 6.81
N ALA A 212 0.10 -4.95 6.37
CA ALA A 212 -0.36 -6.29 6.71
C ALA A 212 0.17 -7.34 5.73
N ASP A 213 0.61 -6.95 4.54
CA ASP A 213 1.42 -7.79 3.67
C ASP A 213 2.57 -6.94 3.13
N GLY A 214 3.71 -7.57 2.82
CA GLY A 214 4.88 -6.90 2.23
C GLY A 214 4.57 -6.29 0.85
N PRO A 215 5.56 -6.05 -0.02
CA PRO A 215 5.27 -5.65 -1.40
C PRO A 215 4.47 -6.75 -2.09
N ALA A 216 3.14 -6.63 -2.06
CA ALA A 216 2.25 -7.47 -2.83
C ALA A 216 2.36 -6.98 -4.27
N TYR A 217 2.84 -7.86 -5.15
CA TYR A 217 2.82 -7.62 -6.58
C TYR A 217 1.48 -8.11 -7.12
N CYS A 218 0.76 -7.27 -7.83
CA CYS A 218 -0.48 -7.68 -8.47
C CYS A 218 -0.46 -7.41 -9.98
N ASP A 219 -1.14 -8.28 -10.73
CA ASP A 219 -1.43 -8.04 -12.14
C ASP A 219 -2.68 -7.15 -12.21
N PRO A 220 -2.56 -5.88 -12.67
CA PRO A 220 -3.69 -4.96 -12.74
C PRO A 220 -4.80 -5.44 -13.69
N ARG A 221 -4.50 -6.34 -14.64
CA ARG A 221 -5.52 -6.96 -15.50
C ARG A 221 -6.44 -7.88 -14.71
N ARG A 222 -5.89 -8.66 -13.77
CA ARG A 222 -6.70 -9.53 -12.90
C ARG A 222 -7.64 -8.70 -12.03
N VAL A 223 -7.18 -7.55 -11.54
CA VAL A 223 -8.03 -6.62 -10.77
C VAL A 223 -9.19 -6.12 -11.63
N ALA A 224 -8.92 -5.66 -12.85
CA ALA A 224 -9.95 -5.16 -13.78
C ALA A 224 -10.98 -6.26 -14.14
N GLU A 225 -10.52 -7.47 -14.45
CA GLU A 225 -11.40 -8.61 -14.76
C GLU A 225 -12.24 -9.04 -13.56
N LYS A 226 -11.62 -9.17 -12.37
CA LYS A 226 -12.28 -9.56 -11.13
C LYS A 226 -13.35 -8.55 -10.74
N THR A 227 -13.04 -7.26 -10.77
CA THR A 227 -14.02 -6.21 -10.45
C THR A 227 -15.14 -6.09 -11.45
N ALA A 228 -14.84 -6.21 -12.75
CA ALA A 228 -15.88 -6.25 -13.77
C ALA A 228 -16.81 -7.45 -13.58
N SER A 229 -16.27 -8.63 -13.24
CA SER A 229 -17.06 -9.82 -12.95
C SER A 229 -17.99 -9.64 -11.74
N LEU A 230 -17.50 -9.01 -10.66
CA LEU A 230 -18.31 -8.71 -9.49
C LEU A 230 -19.44 -7.73 -9.81
N MET A 231 -19.16 -6.70 -10.62
CA MET A 231 -20.15 -5.69 -10.99
C MET A 231 -21.20 -6.18 -11.98
N ARG A 232 -20.90 -7.17 -12.83
CA ARG A 232 -21.90 -7.76 -13.77
C ARG A 232 -23.14 -8.32 -13.06
N HIS A 233 -22.99 -8.78 -11.82
CA HIS A 233 -24.09 -9.33 -11.03
C HIS A 233 -24.79 -8.28 -10.15
N ASN A 234 -24.31 -7.03 -10.17
CA ASN A 234 -24.88 -5.95 -9.38
C ASN A 234 -26.17 -5.43 -10.05
N PRO A 235 -27.30 -5.32 -9.33
CA PRO A 235 -28.54 -4.77 -9.87
C PRO A 235 -28.37 -3.38 -10.51
N LYS A 236 -27.43 -2.57 -10.01
CA LYS A 236 -27.11 -1.24 -10.56
C LYS A 236 -26.56 -1.29 -11.99
N MET A 237 -25.96 -2.41 -12.39
CA MET A 237 -25.45 -2.61 -13.76
C MET A 237 -26.53 -3.12 -14.74
N SER A 238 -27.78 -3.27 -14.29
CA SER A 238 -28.87 -3.72 -15.15
C SER A 238 -29.14 -2.72 -16.28
N GLY A 239 -28.96 -3.16 -17.53
CA GLY A 239 -29.12 -2.32 -18.71
C GLY A 239 -27.91 -1.43 -19.02
N ILE A 240 -26.77 -1.58 -18.33
CA ILE A 240 -25.53 -0.86 -18.61
C ILE A 240 -24.55 -1.78 -19.36
N ALA A 241 -23.97 -1.30 -20.46
CA ALA A 241 -22.91 -2.01 -21.18
C ALA A 241 -21.56 -1.84 -20.46
N LEU A 242 -21.06 -2.90 -19.83
CA LEU A 242 -19.75 -2.94 -19.18
C LEU A 242 -18.68 -3.52 -20.10
N GLU A 243 -17.72 -2.69 -20.51
CA GLU A 243 -16.60 -3.06 -21.39
C GLU A 243 -15.29 -3.12 -20.59
N VAL A 244 -14.44 -4.10 -20.90
CA VAL A 244 -13.10 -4.24 -20.28
C VAL A 244 -12.06 -4.28 -21.39
N GLU A 245 -11.13 -3.34 -21.37
CA GLU A 245 -10.05 -3.19 -22.35
C GLU A 245 -8.68 -3.24 -21.67
N CYS A 246 -8.00 -4.38 -21.75
CA CYS A 246 -6.64 -4.53 -21.24
C CYS A 246 -5.64 -4.49 -22.39
N ALA A 247 -4.55 -3.72 -22.26
CA ALA A 247 -3.43 -3.81 -23.18
C ALA A 247 -2.80 -5.21 -23.16
N GLU A 248 -2.23 -5.65 -24.29
CA GLU A 248 -1.65 -6.99 -24.45
C GLU A 248 -0.52 -7.27 -23.43
N SER A 249 0.28 -6.25 -23.13
CA SER A 249 1.37 -6.32 -22.16
C SER A 249 1.27 -5.15 -21.17
N VAL A 250 1.17 -5.49 -19.89
CA VAL A 250 1.16 -4.54 -18.76
C VAL A 250 2.04 -5.12 -17.67
N ALA A 251 2.93 -4.31 -17.12
CA ALA A 251 3.80 -4.73 -16.02
C ALA A 251 3.00 -4.87 -14.71
N PRO A 252 3.39 -5.77 -13.81
CA PRO A 252 2.78 -5.85 -12.48
C PRO A 252 3.02 -4.56 -11.70
N VAL A 253 2.13 -4.25 -10.76
CA VAL A 253 2.22 -3.05 -9.90
C VAL A 253 2.46 -3.44 -8.44
N SER A 254 3.12 -2.56 -7.69
CA SER A 254 3.37 -2.76 -6.26
C SER A 254 2.14 -2.35 -5.44
N ALA A 255 1.12 -3.20 -5.43
CA ALA A 255 -0.11 -2.95 -4.69
C ALA A 255 -0.82 -4.23 -4.23
N ASN A 256 -1.54 -4.12 -3.11
CA ASN A 256 -2.41 -5.20 -2.64
C ASN A 256 -3.63 -5.35 -3.56
N GLU A 257 -3.88 -6.57 -4.06
CA GLU A 257 -4.97 -6.85 -5.00
C GLU A 257 -6.33 -6.48 -4.43
N ASP A 258 -6.61 -6.80 -3.16
CA ASP A 258 -7.91 -6.53 -2.53
C ASP A 258 -8.16 -5.03 -2.36
N HIS A 259 -7.11 -4.26 -2.01
CA HIS A 259 -7.20 -2.80 -1.98
C HIS A 259 -7.51 -2.22 -3.37
N LEU A 260 -6.87 -2.71 -4.43
CA LEU A 260 -7.16 -2.24 -5.79
C LEU A 260 -8.55 -2.67 -6.27
N VAL A 261 -8.99 -3.88 -5.93
CA VAL A 261 -10.36 -4.33 -6.18
C VAL A 261 -11.36 -3.38 -5.53
N GLN A 262 -11.10 -2.95 -4.30
CA GLN A 262 -11.95 -1.99 -3.60
C GLN A 262 -11.97 -0.61 -4.27
N VAL A 263 -10.80 -0.08 -4.65
CA VAL A 263 -10.71 1.18 -5.42
C VAL A 263 -11.56 1.08 -6.69
N MET A 264 -11.37 0.02 -7.46
CA MET A 264 -12.08 -0.18 -8.73
C MET A 264 -13.58 -0.39 -8.53
N LEU A 265 -14.02 -1.07 -7.46
CA LEU A 265 -15.45 -1.20 -7.12
C LEU A 265 -16.07 0.16 -6.74
N ALA A 266 -15.36 1.00 -5.98
CA ALA A 266 -15.84 2.33 -5.63
C ALA A 266 -16.02 3.21 -6.88
N LEU A 267 -15.06 3.18 -7.80
CA LEU A 267 -15.14 3.91 -9.08
C LEU A 267 -16.26 3.36 -9.98
N LEU A 268 -16.36 2.03 -10.13
CA LEU A 268 -17.41 1.39 -10.93
C LEU A 268 -18.82 1.62 -10.39
N SER A 269 -18.99 1.60 -9.06
CA SER A 269 -20.28 1.92 -8.46
C SER A 269 -20.66 3.38 -8.72
N ASN A 270 -19.71 4.31 -8.65
CA ASN A 270 -19.99 5.71 -8.96
C ASN A 270 -20.32 5.93 -10.43
N ALA A 271 -19.60 5.25 -11.34
CA ALA A 271 -19.90 5.24 -12.76
C ALA A 271 -21.33 4.73 -13.01
N ALA A 272 -21.70 3.56 -12.45
CA ALA A 272 -23.03 2.97 -12.60
C ALA A 272 -24.16 3.87 -12.07
N ASP A 273 -23.92 4.56 -10.95
CA ASP A 273 -24.90 5.49 -10.38
C ASP A 273 -25.08 6.77 -11.21
N ALA A 274 -24.10 7.14 -12.04
CA ALA A 274 -24.12 8.35 -12.84
C ALA A 274 -24.77 8.16 -14.22
N VAL A 275 -24.78 6.94 -14.75
CA VAL A 275 -25.35 6.66 -16.08
C VAL A 275 -26.84 6.32 -16.03
N GLU A 276 -27.56 6.73 -17.07
CA GLU A 276 -28.96 6.35 -17.29
C GLU A 276 -29.09 4.88 -17.74
N LYS A 277 -30.32 4.35 -17.75
CA LYS A 277 -30.61 3.03 -18.32
C LYS A 277 -30.20 3.03 -19.81
N GLU A 278 -29.45 2.02 -20.25
CA GLU A 278 -28.75 1.94 -21.55
C GLU A 278 -27.39 2.66 -21.64
N GLY A 279 -26.84 3.10 -20.50
CA GLY A 279 -25.50 3.68 -20.41
C GLY A 279 -24.34 2.71 -20.69
N ARG A 280 -23.12 3.26 -20.74
CA ARG A 280 -21.88 2.51 -20.96
C ARG A 280 -20.87 2.86 -19.88
N VAL A 281 -20.24 1.82 -19.33
CA VAL A 281 -19.10 1.94 -18.44
C VAL A 281 -17.94 1.12 -19.01
N ARG A 282 -16.75 1.70 -19.03
CA ARG A 282 -15.55 1.09 -19.59
C ARG A 282 -14.46 1.05 -18.53
N VAL A 283 -13.88 -0.13 -18.34
CA VAL A 283 -12.66 -0.33 -17.56
C VAL A 283 -11.51 -0.51 -18.53
N ALA A 284 -10.41 0.22 -18.35
CA ALA A 284 -9.22 0.05 -19.17
C ALA A 284 -7.97 -0.12 -18.30
N VAL A 285 -7.02 -0.93 -18.77
CA VAL A 285 -5.69 -1.07 -18.17
C VAL A 285 -4.64 -0.84 -19.24
N ARG A 286 -3.79 0.18 -19.06
CA ARG A 286 -2.79 0.59 -20.05
C ARG A 286 -1.45 0.95 -19.40
N PRO A 287 -0.32 0.78 -20.10
CA PRO A 287 0.95 1.37 -19.69
C PRO A 287 0.85 2.91 -19.70
N ALA A 288 1.48 3.56 -18.73
CA ALA A 288 1.59 5.01 -18.63
C ALA A 288 3.06 5.41 -18.50
N GLY A 289 3.78 5.40 -19.63
CA GLY A 289 5.24 5.54 -19.63
C GLY A 289 5.95 4.24 -19.27
N GLU A 290 7.20 4.34 -18.82
CA GLU A 290 8.04 3.17 -18.50
C GLU A 290 7.84 2.67 -17.05
N ASP A 291 7.50 3.56 -16.13
CA ASP A 291 7.47 3.29 -14.69
C ASP A 291 6.06 3.24 -14.07
N GLU A 292 5.00 3.49 -14.85
CA GLU A 292 3.63 3.50 -14.33
C GLU A 292 2.65 2.66 -15.17
N VAL A 293 1.60 2.19 -14.51
CA VAL A 293 0.40 1.62 -15.13
C VAL A 293 -0.79 2.47 -14.74
N VAL A 294 -1.72 2.67 -15.68
CA VAL A 294 -2.99 3.33 -15.43
C VAL A 294 -4.15 2.34 -15.51
N LEU A 295 -4.99 2.33 -14.47
CA LEU A 295 -6.33 1.73 -14.51
C LEU A 295 -7.36 2.84 -14.62
N SER A 296 -8.20 2.78 -15.65
CA SER A 296 -9.22 3.80 -15.93
C SER A 296 -10.62 3.22 -15.74
N VAL A 297 -11.52 4.01 -15.15
CA VAL A 297 -12.96 3.76 -15.18
C VAL A 297 -13.62 4.96 -15.84
N GLU A 298 -14.26 4.73 -16.99
CA GLU A 298 -14.91 5.75 -17.80
C GLU A 298 -16.40 5.45 -17.94
N ASP A 299 -17.23 6.47 -17.78
CA ASP A 299 -18.67 6.43 -18.00
C ASP A 299 -19.12 7.49 -19.00
N ASN A 300 -20.30 7.30 -19.60
CA ASN A 300 -20.94 8.26 -20.50
C ASN A 300 -22.07 9.06 -19.81
N GLY A 301 -21.98 9.26 -18.50
CA GLY A 301 -22.94 10.00 -17.70
C GLY A 301 -22.87 11.52 -17.90
N PRO A 302 -23.48 12.32 -17.01
CA PRO A 302 -23.54 13.79 -17.14
C PRO A 302 -22.18 14.48 -16.95
N GLY A 303 -21.16 13.76 -16.48
CA GLY A 303 -19.86 14.31 -16.15
C GLY A 303 -19.82 15.04 -14.80
N VAL A 304 -18.66 15.59 -14.46
CA VAL A 304 -18.43 16.34 -13.22
C VAL A 304 -18.21 17.83 -13.54
N PRO A 305 -19.06 18.74 -13.04
CA PRO A 305 -18.88 20.18 -13.19
C PRO A 305 -17.51 20.65 -12.69
N GLN A 306 -16.89 21.61 -13.37
CA GLN A 306 -15.51 22.06 -13.08
C GLN A 306 -15.32 22.48 -11.61
N GLU A 307 -16.31 23.16 -11.05
CA GLU A 307 -16.32 23.66 -9.66
C GLU A 307 -16.33 22.54 -8.61
N LEU A 308 -16.74 21.33 -8.98
CA LEU A 308 -16.87 20.19 -8.07
C LEU A 308 -15.68 19.22 -8.17
N ARG A 309 -14.83 19.35 -9.20
CA ARG A 309 -13.75 18.39 -9.51
C ARG A 309 -12.72 18.21 -8.39
N GLU A 310 -12.40 19.28 -7.67
CA GLU A 310 -11.46 19.20 -6.53
C GLU A 310 -12.14 18.61 -5.29
N ARG A 311 -13.46 18.78 -5.18
CA ARG A 311 -14.25 18.39 -4.01
C ARG A 311 -14.75 16.95 -4.05
N VAL A 312 -14.75 16.30 -5.22
CA VAL A 312 -15.24 14.90 -5.33
C VAL A 312 -14.46 13.89 -4.49
N PHE A 313 -13.22 14.24 -4.09
CA PHE A 313 -12.38 13.42 -3.22
C PHE A 313 -12.50 13.80 -1.74
N GLU A 314 -13.22 14.88 -1.42
CA GLU A 314 -13.51 15.24 -0.04
C GLU A 314 -14.41 14.18 0.60
N PRO A 315 -14.07 13.67 1.79
CA PRO A 315 -14.94 12.77 2.53
C PRO A 315 -16.35 13.36 2.73
N PHE A 316 -17.39 12.53 2.60
CA PHE A 316 -18.81 12.89 2.71
C PHE A 316 -19.33 13.84 1.62
N PHE A 317 -18.49 14.25 0.67
CA PHE A 317 -18.98 15.00 -0.47
C PHE A 317 -19.79 14.08 -1.39
N THR A 318 -21.05 14.44 -1.62
CA THR A 318 -21.94 13.74 -2.54
C THR A 318 -22.89 14.74 -3.18
N THR A 319 -23.16 14.58 -4.47
CA THR A 319 -24.20 15.32 -5.20
C THR A 319 -25.54 14.56 -5.23
N LYS A 320 -25.58 13.35 -4.67
CA LYS A 320 -26.77 12.49 -4.63
C LYS A 320 -27.72 12.93 -3.51
N PRO A 321 -29.03 12.61 -3.63
CA PRO A 321 -30.00 12.83 -2.56
C PRO A 321 -29.57 12.18 -1.23
N PRO A 322 -30.00 12.74 -0.08
CA PRO A 322 -29.76 12.14 1.23
C PRO A 322 -30.26 10.68 1.26
N GLY A 323 -29.37 9.74 1.54
CA GLY A 323 -29.70 8.30 1.52
C GLY A 323 -28.98 7.50 0.44
N GLU A 324 -28.70 8.12 -0.72
CA GLU A 324 -28.25 7.40 -1.92
C GLU A 324 -26.72 7.45 -2.15
N GLY A 325 -25.98 8.24 -1.36
CA GLY A 325 -24.53 8.31 -1.42
C GLY A 325 -23.92 8.61 -0.06
N THR A 326 -22.91 7.83 0.33
CA THR A 326 -22.14 8.04 1.59
C THR A 326 -21.04 9.09 1.44
N GLY A 327 -20.72 9.50 0.21
CA GLY A 327 -19.57 10.40 -0.07
C GLY A 327 -18.21 9.87 0.40
N LEU A 328 -18.13 8.63 0.89
CA LEU A 328 -16.90 8.04 1.43
C LEU A 328 -16.13 7.24 0.39
N GLY A 329 -16.81 6.66 -0.61
CA GLY A 329 -16.20 5.72 -1.55
C GLY A 329 -15.00 6.29 -2.31
N LEU A 330 -15.13 7.50 -2.85
CA LEU A 330 -14.04 8.19 -3.57
C LEU A 330 -12.91 8.63 -2.64
N ALA A 331 -13.23 9.10 -1.43
CA ALA A 331 -12.22 9.47 -0.45
C ALA A 331 -11.39 8.27 0.04
N VAL A 332 -12.05 7.11 0.23
CA VAL A 332 -11.38 5.84 0.54
C VAL A 332 -10.51 5.39 -0.62
N ALA A 333 -11.04 5.41 -1.85
CA ALA A 333 -10.30 5.06 -3.05
C ALA A 333 -9.04 5.95 -3.23
N TYR A 334 -9.19 7.26 -3.07
CA TYR A 334 -8.08 8.21 -3.11
C TYR A 334 -7.00 7.89 -2.07
N GLY A 335 -7.41 7.63 -0.82
CA GLY A 335 -6.50 7.26 0.26
C GLY A 335 -5.77 5.93 0.04
N LEU A 336 -6.44 4.93 -0.54
CA LEU A 336 -5.84 3.63 -0.90
C LEU A 336 -4.82 3.79 -2.01
N VAL A 337 -5.11 4.58 -3.05
CA VAL A 337 -4.19 4.82 -4.16
C VAL A 337 -2.92 5.53 -3.68
N GLN A 338 -3.05 6.58 -2.85
CA GLN A 338 -1.89 7.26 -2.26
C GLN A 338 -1.04 6.33 -1.39
N ALA A 339 -1.67 5.41 -0.64
CA ALA A 339 -0.95 4.46 0.21
C ALA A 339 -0.05 3.48 -0.59
N HIS A 340 -0.35 3.28 -1.87
CA HIS A 340 0.47 2.49 -2.79
C HIS A 340 1.43 3.34 -3.64
N GLY A 341 1.64 4.60 -3.26
CA GLY A 341 2.51 5.53 -4.00
C GLY A 341 1.95 5.96 -5.35
N GLY A 342 0.65 5.72 -5.60
CA GLY A 342 -0.04 6.13 -6.81
C GLY A 342 -0.74 7.48 -6.70
N ARG A 343 -1.40 7.87 -7.78
CA ARG A 343 -2.30 9.04 -7.82
C ARG A 343 -3.62 8.68 -8.50
N LEU A 344 -4.71 9.26 -8.01
CA LEU A 344 -6.05 9.15 -8.56
C LEU A 344 -6.43 10.50 -9.17
N GLU A 345 -6.70 10.53 -10.47
CA GLU A 345 -7.03 11.73 -11.23
C GLU A 345 -8.43 11.62 -11.83
N LEU A 346 -9.06 12.78 -11.99
CA LEU A 346 -10.35 12.93 -12.66
C LEU A 346 -10.13 13.59 -14.02
N ALA A 347 -10.35 12.83 -15.08
CA ALA A 347 -10.41 13.29 -16.46
C ALA A 347 -11.87 13.44 -16.93
N SER A 348 -12.12 14.44 -17.76
CA SER A 348 -13.42 14.64 -18.42
C SER A 348 -13.20 14.37 -19.91
N PRO A 349 -13.60 13.20 -20.45
CA PRO A 349 -13.47 12.91 -21.88
C PRO A 349 -14.52 13.70 -22.68
N GLY A 350 -14.36 15.03 -22.76
CA GLY A 350 -15.28 15.94 -23.48
C GLY A 350 -16.34 16.59 -22.58
N GLU A 351 -17.45 17.02 -23.21
CA GLU A 351 -18.59 17.73 -22.57
C GLU A 351 -19.57 16.81 -21.82
N ARG A 352 -19.44 15.48 -21.98
CA ARG A 352 -20.23 14.45 -21.28
C ARG A 352 -19.33 13.28 -20.89
N GLY A 353 -19.67 12.59 -19.82
CA GLY A 353 -18.93 11.45 -19.28
C GLY A 353 -17.87 11.82 -18.25
N THR A 354 -17.50 10.83 -17.44
CA THR A 354 -16.49 10.97 -16.39
C THR A 354 -15.46 9.87 -16.55
N ARG A 355 -14.16 10.19 -16.43
CA ARG A 355 -13.09 9.19 -16.41
C ARG A 355 -12.22 9.37 -15.18
N PHE A 356 -12.15 8.36 -14.35
CA PHE A 356 -11.17 8.30 -13.25
C PHE A 356 -9.97 7.48 -13.68
N ASP A 357 -8.76 8.02 -13.46
CA ASP A 357 -7.48 7.38 -13.77
C ASP A 357 -6.68 7.11 -12.49
N VAL A 358 -6.39 5.84 -12.24
CA VAL A 358 -5.56 5.35 -11.13
C VAL A 358 -4.18 5.02 -11.68
N PHE A 359 -3.20 5.86 -11.39
CA PHE A 359 -1.80 5.63 -11.76
C PHE A 359 -1.07 4.93 -10.61
N LEU A 360 -0.36 3.85 -10.91
CA LEU A 360 0.40 3.06 -9.94
C LEU A 360 1.81 2.79 -10.46
N PRO A 361 2.81 2.79 -9.57
CA PRO A 361 4.18 2.46 -9.93
C PRO A 361 4.31 0.99 -10.32
N VAL A 362 5.05 0.73 -11.40
CA VAL A 362 5.44 -0.61 -11.81
C VAL A 362 6.26 -1.26 -10.72
N ALA A 363 5.92 -2.50 -10.41
CA ALA A 363 6.72 -3.35 -9.55
C ALA A 363 8.07 -3.60 -10.22
N CYS A 364 9.12 -2.94 -9.73
CA CYS A 364 10.47 -3.33 -10.08
C CYS A 364 10.65 -4.81 -9.71
N ARG A 365 10.81 -5.68 -10.72
CA ARG A 365 11.12 -7.10 -10.51
C ARG A 365 12.50 -7.20 -9.87
N THR A 366 12.56 -7.28 -8.55
CA THR A 366 13.58 -8.10 -7.91
C THR A 366 13.22 -9.55 -8.21
N ALA A 367 13.81 -10.10 -9.26
CA ALA A 367 13.69 -11.51 -9.59
C ALA A 367 14.31 -12.36 -8.47
N ALA A 368 13.49 -13.06 -7.69
CA ALA A 368 13.79 -14.36 -7.08
C ALA A 368 12.60 -14.88 -6.26
N GLU A 369 11.50 -15.23 -6.92
CA GLU A 369 10.65 -16.34 -6.46
C GLU A 369 10.56 -17.32 -7.62
N SER A 370 11.41 -18.35 -7.58
CA SER A 370 11.15 -19.59 -8.32
C SER A 370 11.91 -20.75 -7.65
N GLU A 371 11.13 -21.52 -6.88
CA GLU A 371 11.09 -22.98 -6.92
C GLU A 371 12.39 -23.77 -6.65
N ARG A 372 12.60 -24.18 -5.39
CA ARG A 372 12.28 -25.53 -4.84
C ARG A 372 12.94 -25.78 -3.49
#